data_AF-A0A371XJZ7-F1
#
_entry.id   AF-A0A371XJZ7-F1
#
_cell.length_a   1.000
_cell.length_b   1.000
_cell.length_c   1.000
_cell.angle_alpha   90.00
_cell.angle_beta   90.00
_cell.angle_gamma   90.00
#
_symmetry.space_group_name_H-M   'P 1'
#
loop_
_entity.id
_entity.type
_entity.pdbx_description
1 polymer ?
#
loop_
_entity_poly.entity_id
_entity_poly.type
_entity_poly.pdbx_seq_one_letter_code
_entity_poly.pdbx_strand_id
1 'polypeptide(L)'
;MNRSFFNRCAATAISCVVLLGALSAQAAEGIAVETNQARIVKLPQAADTVIVGNPEIADVAVQDDQTIVLTGKAFGVTNLVILAKDGTAIVDQQVTVSRQTVSTLRVYRRAAVQTLSCTPLCERAYTSSYEARSDASMAQPIITTGQ
;
A
#
# COMPACT_ATOMS: atom_id res chain seq x y z
N MET A 1 79.47 -18.26 -13.24
CA MET A 1 78.51 -19.23 -13.78
C MET A 1 78.28 -20.31 -12.72
N ASN A 2 77.27 -20.16 -11.86
CA ASN A 2 76.57 -21.27 -11.20
C ASN A 2 75.28 -20.74 -10.56
N ARG A 3 74.18 -21.37 -10.97
CA ARG A 3 72.79 -21.08 -10.62
C ARG A 3 72.36 -22.01 -9.49
N SER A 4 71.78 -21.48 -8.42
CA SER A 4 70.74 -22.15 -7.64
C SER A 4 70.10 -21.16 -6.66
N PHE A 5 68.83 -20.83 -6.86
CA PHE A 5 67.67 -21.58 -6.34
C PHE A 5 67.58 -21.51 -4.82
N PHE A 6 67.14 -20.37 -4.29
CA PHE A 6 66.38 -20.35 -3.02
C PHE A 6 65.69 -18.99 -2.85
N ASN A 7 64.40 -19.02 -2.50
CA ASN A 7 63.54 -17.90 -2.09
C ASN A 7 63.21 -16.92 -3.22
N ARG A 8 61.94 -16.73 -3.61
CA ARG A 8 60.86 -16.21 -2.76
C ARG A 8 59.49 -16.75 -3.23
N CYS A 9 58.95 -17.70 -2.47
CA CYS A 9 57.52 -17.98 -2.43
C CYS A 9 56.83 -16.82 -1.70
N ALA A 10 56.22 -15.86 -2.40
CA ALA A 10 55.28 -14.92 -1.80
C ALA A 10 54.55 -14.11 -2.90
N ALA A 11 53.68 -14.73 -3.69
CA ALA A 11 52.73 -13.98 -4.53
C ALA A 11 51.58 -14.85 -5.05
N THR A 12 50.81 -15.48 -4.16
CA THR A 12 49.49 -16.02 -4.53
C THR A 12 48.53 -15.90 -3.36
N ALA A 13 47.86 -14.75 -3.26
CA ALA A 13 46.67 -14.58 -2.43
C ALA A 13 45.79 -13.53 -3.13
N ILE A 14 45.14 -13.92 -4.22
CA ILE A 14 44.12 -13.11 -4.88
C ILE A 14 42.87 -13.96 -5.07
N SER A 15 41.76 -13.36 -4.65
CA SER A 15 40.37 -13.75 -4.88
C SER A 15 39.73 -14.64 -3.81
N CYS A 16 39.44 -14.02 -2.67
CA CYS A 16 38.37 -14.43 -1.77
C CYS A 16 37.04 -14.18 -2.50
N VAL A 17 36.33 -15.24 -2.87
CA VAL A 17 34.98 -15.19 -3.45
C VAL A 17 34.03 -14.67 -2.37
N VAL A 18 33.68 -13.38 -2.45
CA VAL A 18 32.62 -12.80 -1.61
C VAL A 18 31.29 -13.04 -2.31
N LEU A 19 30.64 -14.16 -1.98
CA LEU A 19 29.21 -14.38 -2.22
C LEU A 19 28.42 -13.50 -1.25
N LEU A 20 28.27 -12.21 -1.58
CA LEU A 20 27.28 -11.33 -0.97
C LEU A 20 25.89 -11.81 -1.42
N GLY A 21 25.31 -12.73 -0.66
CA GLY A 21 23.91 -13.09 -0.78
C GLY A 21 23.08 -11.83 -0.51
N ALA A 22 22.35 -11.37 -1.51
CA ALA A 22 21.35 -10.32 -1.36
C ALA A 22 20.22 -10.86 -0.48
N LEU A 23 20.31 -10.62 0.84
CA LEU A 23 19.14 -10.70 1.71
C LEU A 23 18.19 -9.59 1.25
N SER A 24 17.22 -9.96 0.42
CA SER A 24 16.07 -9.13 0.15
C SER A 24 15.30 -9.04 1.46
N ALA A 25 15.42 -7.91 2.15
CA ALA A 25 14.54 -7.61 3.27
C ALA A 25 13.12 -7.51 2.72
N GLN A 26 12.29 -8.55 2.93
CA GLN A 26 10.85 -8.42 2.78
C GLN A 26 10.40 -7.41 3.84
N ALA A 27 10.28 -6.14 3.44
CA ALA A 27 9.52 -5.18 4.21
C ALA A 27 8.11 -5.76 4.41
N ALA A 28 7.59 -5.71 5.64
CA ALA A 28 6.22 -6.11 5.91
C ALA A 28 5.30 -5.29 5.00
N GLU A 29 4.75 -5.96 3.98
CA GLU A 29 3.98 -5.32 2.94
C GLU A 29 2.62 -4.95 3.53
N GLY A 30 2.36 -3.65 3.69
CA GLY A 30 1.08 -3.16 4.20
C GLY A 30 -0.09 -3.56 3.29
N ILE A 31 -1.31 -3.44 3.81
CA ILE A 31 -2.51 -3.85 3.08
C ILE A 31 -2.91 -2.73 2.12
N ALA A 32 -2.77 -2.97 0.81
CA ALA A 32 -3.31 -2.09 -0.21
C ALA A 32 -4.76 -2.49 -0.58
N VAL A 33 -5.65 -1.50 -0.71
CA VAL A 33 -7.00 -1.67 -1.27
C VAL A 33 -7.37 -0.41 -2.06
N GLU A 34 -8.26 -0.54 -3.05
CA GLU A 34 -8.79 0.61 -3.78
C GLU A 34 -10.13 1.07 -3.19
N THR A 35 -10.43 2.37 -3.30
CA THR A 35 -11.75 2.91 -2.96
C THR A 35 -12.86 2.20 -3.73
N ASN A 36 -14.00 1.96 -3.07
CA ASN A 36 -15.15 1.23 -3.62
C ASN A 36 -14.86 -0.24 -3.95
N GLN A 37 -13.73 -0.78 -3.51
CA GLN A 37 -13.40 -2.20 -3.63
C GLN A 37 -13.27 -2.84 -2.26
N ALA A 38 -13.56 -4.15 -2.23
CA ALA A 38 -13.40 -4.99 -1.07
C ALA A 38 -12.32 -6.04 -1.33
N ARG A 39 -11.53 -6.32 -0.29
CA ARG A 39 -10.51 -7.36 -0.29
C ARG A 39 -10.79 -8.34 0.84
N ILE A 40 -10.81 -9.62 0.51
CA ILE A 40 -10.91 -10.69 1.50
C ILE A 40 -9.53 -10.86 2.14
N VAL A 41 -9.48 -10.80 3.47
CA VAL A 41 -8.29 -11.08 4.26
C VAL A 41 -8.54 -12.36 5.05
N LYS A 42 -7.70 -13.37 4.82
CA LYS A 42 -7.73 -14.64 5.55
C LYS A 42 -6.72 -14.57 6.69
N LEU A 43 -7.17 -14.97 7.87
CA LEU A 43 -6.38 -14.94 9.09
C LEU A 43 -5.81 -16.34 9.38
N PRO A 44 -4.60 -16.41 9.96
CA PRO A 44 -3.99 -17.69 10.32
C PRO A 44 -4.67 -18.35 11.54
N GLN A 45 -5.43 -17.59 12.32
CA GLN A 45 -6.14 -18.04 13.51
C GLN A 45 -7.42 -17.22 13.74
N ALA A 46 -8.27 -17.69 14.64
CA ALA A 46 -9.57 -17.06 14.94
C ALA A 46 -9.41 -15.64 15.52
N ALA A 47 -10.09 -14.67 14.92
CA ALA A 47 -10.21 -13.31 15.42
C ALA A 47 -11.24 -13.22 16.55
N ASP A 48 -10.88 -12.45 17.57
CA ASP A 48 -11.77 -12.11 18.68
C ASP A 48 -12.17 -10.63 18.64
N THR A 49 -11.19 -9.75 18.38
CA THR A 49 -11.40 -8.30 18.32
C THR A 49 -10.82 -7.74 17.03
N VAL A 50 -11.58 -6.88 16.33
CA VAL A 50 -11.17 -6.18 15.11
C VAL A 50 -11.25 -4.68 15.34
N ILE A 51 -10.15 -3.97 15.07
CA ILE A 51 -10.01 -2.54 15.28
C ILE A 51 -9.52 -1.90 13.99
N VAL A 52 -10.25 -0.89 13.53
CA VAL A 52 -9.85 -0.04 12.40
C VAL A 52 -9.50 1.34 12.95
N GLY A 53 -8.30 1.84 12.61
CA GLY A 53 -7.84 3.14 13.12
C GLY A 53 -8.76 4.30 12.73
N ASN A 54 -9.15 4.37 11.45
CA ASN A 54 -10.13 5.33 10.96
C ASN A 54 -11.20 4.66 10.06
N PRO A 55 -12.45 4.51 10.55
CA PRO A 55 -13.55 3.90 9.81
C PRO A 55 -14.09 4.75 8.64
N GLU A 56 -13.67 6.01 8.52
CA GLU A 56 -13.94 6.84 7.34
C GLU A 56 -13.06 6.44 6.15
N ILE A 57 -11.85 5.93 6.39
CA ILE A 57 -10.87 5.54 5.36
C ILE A 57 -11.12 4.10 4.89
N ALA A 58 -11.24 3.16 5.82
CA ALA A 58 -11.50 1.76 5.53
C ALA A 58 -12.52 1.20 6.52
N ASP A 59 -13.20 0.11 6.16
CA ASP A 59 -14.15 -0.57 7.02
C ASP A 59 -13.97 -2.08 6.94
N VAL A 60 -14.36 -2.81 7.98
CA VAL A 60 -14.19 -4.26 8.05
C VAL A 60 -15.49 -4.93 8.46
N ALA A 61 -15.93 -5.88 7.64
CA ALA A 61 -16.98 -6.81 8.00
C ALA A 61 -16.38 -8.19 8.33
N VAL A 62 -16.81 -8.78 9.44
CA VAL A 62 -16.40 -10.12 9.85
C VAL A 62 -17.36 -11.13 9.21
N GLN A 63 -16.83 -12.04 8.41
CA GLN A 63 -17.63 -13.08 7.75
C GLN A 63 -17.68 -14.36 8.59
N ASP A 64 -16.53 -14.77 9.12
CA ASP A 64 -16.35 -15.87 10.06
C ASP A 64 -15.13 -15.58 10.94
N ASP A 65 -14.75 -16.54 11.79
CA ASP A 65 -13.64 -16.37 12.74
C ASP A 65 -12.27 -16.21 12.07
N GLN A 66 -12.08 -16.66 10.83
CA GLN A 66 -10.80 -16.57 10.11
C GLN A 66 -10.87 -15.73 8.83
N THR A 67 -12.02 -15.16 8.52
CA THR A 67 -12.25 -14.43 7.26
C THR A 67 -12.90 -13.09 7.53
N ILE A 68 -12.24 -12.04 7.08
CA ILE A 68 -12.77 -10.68 7.10
C ILE A 68 -12.80 -10.09 5.70
N VAL A 69 -13.71 -9.14 5.50
CA VAL A 69 -13.84 -8.35 4.27
C VAL A 69 -13.47 -6.91 4.59
N LEU A 70 -12.32 -6.48 4.08
CA LEU A 70 -11.84 -5.10 4.20
C LEU A 70 -12.32 -4.29 3.00
N THR A 71 -12.98 -3.16 3.24
CA THR A 71 -13.50 -2.28 2.19
C THR A 71 -12.83 -0.91 2.25
N GLY A 72 -12.31 -0.43 1.11
CA GLY A 72 -11.78 0.93 0.99
C GLY A 72 -12.90 1.95 0.79
N LYS A 73 -13.04 2.93 1.69
CA LYS A 73 -14.09 3.96 1.63
C LYS A 73 -13.56 5.31 1.14
N ALA A 74 -12.45 5.77 1.69
CA ALA A 74 -11.78 7.01 1.32
C ALA A 74 -10.31 6.74 1.03
N PHE A 75 -9.72 7.48 0.09
CA PHE A 75 -8.28 7.40 -0.14
C PHE A 75 -7.53 7.97 1.07
N GLY A 76 -6.44 7.31 1.46
CA GLY A 76 -5.69 7.68 2.66
C GLY A 76 -4.94 6.50 3.24
N VAL A 77 -4.42 6.70 4.45
CA VAL A 77 -3.65 5.69 5.18
C VAL A 77 -4.23 5.54 6.58
N THR A 78 -4.53 4.31 6.96
CA THR A 78 -5.00 3.94 8.31
C THR A 78 -4.30 2.66 8.75
N ASN A 79 -4.75 2.03 9.83
CA ASN A 79 -4.22 0.77 10.33
C ASN A 79 -5.36 -0.20 10.66
N LEU A 80 -5.05 -1.49 10.55
CA LEU A 80 -5.93 -2.58 10.91
C LEU A 80 -5.23 -3.41 11.99
N VAL A 81 -5.88 -3.52 13.15
CA VAL A 81 -5.42 -4.34 14.26
C VAL A 81 -6.45 -5.42 14.53
N ILE A 82 -6.01 -6.67 14.56
CA ILE A 82 -6.86 -7.83 14.84
C ILE A 82 -6.20 -8.63 15.95
N LEU A 83 -6.96 -8.90 17.01
CA LEU A 83 -6.49 -9.62 18.19
C LEU A 83 -7.17 -10.98 18.30
N ALA A 84 -6.41 -11.97 18.78
CA ALA A 84 -6.95 -13.24 19.25
C ALA A 84 -7.49 -13.09 20.68
N LYS A 85 -8.19 -14.12 21.16
CA LYS A 85 -8.84 -14.14 22.49
C LYS A 85 -7.87 -13.96 23.67
N ASP A 86 -6.60 -14.30 23.48
CA ASP A 86 -5.52 -14.12 24.46
C ASP A 86 -4.94 -12.70 24.47
N GLY A 87 -5.41 -11.82 23.58
CA GLY A 87 -4.89 -10.46 23.38
C GLY A 87 -3.70 -10.38 22.44
N THR A 88 -3.25 -11.50 21.86
CA THR A 88 -2.13 -11.49 20.89
C THR A 88 -2.58 -10.87 19.56
N ALA A 89 -1.77 -9.96 19.02
CA ALA A 89 -2.02 -9.37 17.71
C ALA A 89 -1.80 -10.40 16.58
N ILE A 90 -2.89 -10.70 15.85
CA ILE A 90 -2.90 -11.51 14.63
C ILE A 90 -2.46 -10.66 13.44
N VAL A 91 -3.00 -9.44 13.37
CA VAL A 91 -2.69 -8.44 12.34
C VAL A 91 -2.46 -7.12 13.06
N ASP A 92 -1.36 -6.45 12.72
CA ASP A 92 -1.11 -5.05 13.05
C ASP A 92 -0.37 -4.45 11.86
N GLN A 93 -1.13 -3.92 10.91
CA GLN A 93 -0.58 -3.42 9.65
C GLN A 93 -1.22 -2.12 9.21
N GLN A 94 -0.44 -1.33 8.49
CA GLN A 94 -0.92 -0.15 7.79
C GLN A 94 -1.79 -0.58 6.62
N VAL A 95 -2.94 0.09 6.46
CA VAL A 95 -3.86 -0.05 5.33
C VAL A 95 -3.75 1.22 4.50
N THR A 96 -3.34 1.07 3.24
CA THR A 96 -3.28 2.16 2.27
C THR A 96 -4.45 2.01 1.30
N VAL A 97 -5.33 3.01 1.27
CA VAL A 97 -6.45 3.06 0.36
C VAL A 97 -6.11 4.01 -0.78
N SER A 98 -6.01 3.49 -2.00
CA SER A 98 -5.78 4.28 -3.20
C SER A 98 -7.08 4.54 -3.95
N ARG A 99 -7.08 5.57 -4.81
CA ARG A 99 -8.21 5.81 -5.71
C ARG A 99 -8.28 4.70 -6.76
N GLN A 100 -9.48 4.23 -7.06
CA GLN A 100 -9.70 3.34 -8.20
C GLN A 100 -9.38 4.06 -9.52
N THR A 101 -8.62 3.42 -10.39
CA THR A 101 -8.23 4.01 -11.69
C THR A 101 -8.65 3.18 -12.90
N VAL A 102 -9.20 1.99 -12.67
CA VAL A 102 -9.62 1.07 -13.72
C VAL A 102 -10.72 1.71 -14.58
N SER A 103 -10.54 1.68 -15.90
CA SER A 103 -11.49 2.21 -16.90
C SER A 103 -11.98 3.63 -16.61
N THR A 104 -11.13 4.47 -16.00
CA THR A 104 -11.51 5.80 -15.53
C THR A 104 -10.65 6.87 -16.19
N LEU A 105 -11.27 7.96 -16.65
CA LEU A 105 -10.60 9.15 -17.18
C LEU A 105 -10.84 10.35 -16.26
N ARG A 106 -9.80 11.13 -15.97
CA ARG A 106 -9.93 12.42 -15.27
C ARG A 106 -9.66 13.57 -16.23
N VAL A 107 -10.68 14.40 -16.42
CA VAL A 107 -10.64 15.58 -17.28
C VAL A 107 -10.51 16.82 -16.40
N TYR A 108 -9.46 17.60 -16.63
CA TYR A 108 -9.22 18.87 -15.96
C TYR A 108 -9.68 20.02 -16.86
N ARG A 109 -10.64 20.83 -16.38
CA ARG A 109 -11.14 22.01 -17.10
C ARG A 109 -11.04 23.22 -16.19
N ARG A 110 -9.96 23.99 -16.35
CA ARG A 110 -9.55 25.05 -15.40
C ARG A 110 -9.40 24.43 -14.01
N ALA A 111 -10.12 24.94 -13.01
CA ALA A 111 -10.12 24.38 -11.67
C ALA A 111 -11.06 23.18 -11.51
N ALA A 112 -12.00 22.94 -12.42
CA ALA A 112 -12.93 21.83 -12.30
C ALA A 112 -12.29 20.50 -12.74
N VAL A 113 -12.40 19.47 -11.89
CA VAL A 113 -12.03 18.09 -12.22
C VAL A 113 -13.30 17.27 -12.45
N GLN A 114 -13.34 16.51 -13.56
CA GLN A 114 -14.41 15.58 -13.86
C GLN A 114 -13.85 14.17 -14.04
N THR A 115 -14.41 13.22 -13.30
CA THR A 115 -14.06 11.80 -13.41
C THR A 115 -15.12 11.06 -14.21
N LEU A 116 -14.69 10.36 -15.26
CA LEU A 116 -15.54 9.60 -16.18
C LEU A 116 -15.17 8.12 -16.12
N SER A 117 -16.17 7.23 -16.22
CA SER A 117 -15.97 5.79 -16.38
C SER A 117 -16.27 5.41 -17.83
N CYS A 118 -15.34 4.72 -18.49
CA CYS A 118 -15.37 4.50 -19.93
C CYS A 118 -15.31 3.00 -20.26
N THR A 119 -16.47 2.41 -20.57
CA THR A 119 -16.53 1.01 -21.05
C THR A 119 -17.81 0.78 -21.88
N PRO A 120 -17.82 0.85 -23.23
CA PRO A 120 -16.85 1.42 -24.17
C PRO A 120 -17.05 2.94 -24.41
N LEU A 121 -18.21 3.49 -24.03
CA LEU A 121 -18.52 4.92 -24.04
C LEU A 121 -18.28 5.49 -22.64
N CYS A 122 -17.99 6.80 -22.56
CA CYS A 122 -17.69 7.47 -21.30
C CYS A 122 -18.95 8.10 -20.69
N GLU A 123 -19.21 7.76 -19.43
CA GLU A 123 -20.26 8.36 -18.60
C GLU A 123 -19.66 8.93 -17.32
N ARG A 124 -20.45 9.71 -16.55
CA ARG A 124 -19.97 10.23 -15.26
C ARG A 124 -19.68 9.08 -14.32
N ALA A 125 -18.45 9.01 -13.81
CA ALA A 125 -18.11 8.00 -12.83
C ALA A 125 -18.90 8.21 -11.54
N TYR A 126 -19.20 7.12 -10.85
CA TYR A 126 -19.57 7.20 -9.44
C TYR A 126 -18.39 7.78 -8.66
N THR A 127 -18.66 8.81 -7.87
CA THR A 127 -17.69 9.47 -7.01
C THR A 127 -18.22 9.44 -5.59
N SER A 128 -17.45 8.87 -4.68
CA SER A 128 -17.78 8.92 -3.25
C SER A 128 -17.78 10.37 -2.74
N SER A 129 -18.40 10.61 -1.58
CA SER A 129 -18.36 11.93 -0.92
C SER A 129 -16.93 12.38 -0.62
N TYR A 130 -16.03 11.45 -0.31
CA TYR A 130 -14.60 11.73 -0.07
C TYR A 130 -13.89 12.18 -1.34
N GLU A 131 -14.13 11.50 -2.46
CA GLU A 131 -13.58 11.89 -3.76
C GLU A 131 -14.12 13.25 -4.22
N ALA A 132 -15.42 13.49 -4.07
CA ALA A 132 -16.04 14.78 -4.40
C ALA A 132 -15.45 15.94 -3.58
N ARG A 133 -15.24 15.74 -2.26
CA ARG A 133 -14.58 16.74 -1.39
C ARG A 133 -13.13 16.99 -1.79
N SER A 134 -12.39 15.93 -2.15
CA SER A 134 -11.02 16.03 -2.64
C SER A 134 -10.92 16.83 -3.93
N ASP A 135 -11.73 16.45 -4.93
CA ASP A 135 -11.73 17.13 -6.22
C ASP A 135 -12.21 18.58 -6.09
N ALA A 136 -13.14 18.87 -5.16
CA ALA A 136 -13.55 20.24 -4.83
C ALA A 136 -12.46 21.05 -4.13
N SER A 137 -11.68 20.45 -3.23
CA SER A 137 -10.55 21.14 -2.57
C SER A 137 -9.45 21.51 -3.57
N MET A 138 -9.22 20.66 -4.59
CA MET A 138 -8.30 20.95 -5.69
C MET A 138 -8.83 22.02 -6.66
N ALA A 139 -10.15 22.20 -6.71
CA ALA A 139 -10.81 23.17 -7.58
C ALA A 139 -10.86 24.59 -7.01
N GLN A 140 -10.39 24.80 -5.78
CA GLN A 140 -10.29 26.14 -5.22
C GLN A 140 -9.04 26.81 -5.78
N PRO A 141 -9.14 28.05 -6.29
CA PRO A 141 -7.94 28.82 -6.59
C PRO A 141 -7.13 28.93 -5.30
N ILE A 142 -5.84 28.60 -5.37
CA ILE A 142 -4.87 29.02 -4.35
C ILE A 142 -4.86 30.55 -4.42
N ILE A 143 -5.77 31.19 -3.71
CA ILE A 143 -5.61 32.60 -3.39
C ILE A 143 -4.42 32.59 -2.43
N THR A 144 -3.22 32.82 -2.96
CA THR A 144 -2.10 33.30 -2.16
C THR A 144 -2.62 34.53 -1.42
N THR A 145 -2.96 34.36 -0.14
CA THR A 145 -3.02 35.46 0.81
C THR A 145 -1.63 36.09 0.80
N GLY A 146 -1.47 37.12 -0.03
CA GLY A 146 -0.38 38.06 0.09
C GLY A 146 -0.56 38.76 1.44
N GLN A 147 0.28 38.36 2.39
CA GLN A 147 0.74 39.27 3.43
C GLN A 147 2.09 39.83 2.99
#